data_AF-A0A2V3A5N2-F1
#
_entry.id   AF-A0A2V3A5N2-F1
#
_cell.length_a   1.000
_cell.length_b   1.000
_cell.length_c   1.000
_cell.angle_alpha   90.00
_cell.angle_beta   90.00
_cell.angle_gamma   90.00
#
_symmetry.space_group_name_H-M   'P 1'
#
loop_
_entity.id
_entity.type
_entity.pdbx_description
1 polymer ?
#
loop_
_entity_poly.entity_id
_entity_poly.type
_entity_poly.pdbx_seq_one_letter_code
_entity_poly.pdbx_strand_id
1 'polypeptide(L)' 'MRALAVLEAVLILWIILLLGSLMGTLMSEGLIALVFKLAEGKGVILTLLLIFATVIDMWRDKRRNRLIQKGRLEPNQLF' A
#
# COMPACT_ATOMS: atom_id res chain seq x y z
N MET A 1 -12.00 -9.55 -6.95
CA MET A 1 -11.10 -10.53 -6.32
C MET A 1 -9.74 -10.48 -7.00
N ARG A 2 -9.59 -11.01 -8.23
CA ARG A 2 -8.31 -11.02 -8.97
C ARG A 2 -7.70 -9.62 -9.24
N ALA A 3 -8.50 -8.65 -9.69
CA ALA A 3 -7.99 -7.29 -9.97
C ALA A 3 -7.47 -6.56 -8.71
N LEU A 4 -8.00 -6.88 -7.52
CA LEU A 4 -7.55 -6.27 -6.26
C LEU A 4 -6.21 -6.86 -5.81
N ALA A 5 -6.05 -8.19 -5.91
CA ALA A 5 -4.80 -8.87 -5.62
C ALA A 5 -3.67 -8.41 -6.57
N VAL A 6 -3.99 -8.13 -7.84
CA VAL A 6 -3.04 -7.52 -8.78
C VAL A 6 -2.64 -6.12 -8.33
N LEU A 7 -3.58 -5.32 -7.84
CA LEU A 7 -3.29 -3.98 -7.33
C LEU A 7 -2.40 -4.02 -6.07
N GLU A 8 -2.67 -4.94 -5.14
CA GLU A 8 -1.82 -5.19 -3.96
C GLU A 8 -0.40 -5.60 -4.38
N ALA A 9 -0.27 -6.53 -5.34
CA ALA A 9 1.03 -6.94 -5.85
C ALA A 9 1.80 -5.78 -6.50
N VAL A 10 1.11 -4.91 -7.26
CA VAL A 10 1.70 -3.70 -7.85
C VAL A 10 2.15 -2.72 -6.77
N LEU A 11 1.34 -2.51 -5.72
CA LEU A 11 1.70 -1.66 -4.58
C LEU A 11 2.94 -2.18 -3.85
N ILE A 12 3.01 -3.49 -3.60
CA ILE A 12 4.16 -4.13 -2.96
C ILE A 12 5.42 -3.95 -3.82
N LEU A 13 5.34 -4.22 -5.13
CA LEU A 13 6.46 -4.03 -6.05
C LEU A 13 6.95 -2.58 -6.03
N TRP A 14 6.01 -1.63 -5.99
CA TRP A 14 6.32 -0.22 -5.98
C TRP A 14 6.99 0.24 -4.68
N ILE A 15 6.54 -0.29 -3.53
CA ILE A 15 7.19 -0.07 -2.23
C ILE A 15 8.64 -0.57 -2.25
N ILE A 16 8.90 -1.75 -2.84
CA ILE A 16 10.25 -2.31 -2.95
C ILE A 16 11.14 -1.41 -3.81
N LEU A 17 10.66 -0.94 -4.97
CA LEU A 17 11.40 -0.02 -5.82
C LEU A 17 11.72 1.29 -5.11
N LEU A 18 10.78 1.80 -4.32
CA LEU A 18 10.96 3.04 -3.60
C LEU A 18 11.96 2.88 -2.44
N LEU A 19 11.92 1.75 -1.73
CA LEU A 19 12.95 1.36 -0.75
C LEU A 19 14.34 1.34 -1.38
N GLY A 20 14.48 0.75 -2.57
CA GLY A 20 15.73 0.75 -3.32
C GLY A 20 16.20 2.16 -3.68
N SER A 21 15.28 3.03 -4.12
CA SER A 21 15.57 4.43 -4.44
C SER A 21 16.00 5.24 -3.21
N LEU A 22 15.39 4.98 -2.05
CA LEU A 22 15.76 5.60 -0.77
C LEU A 22 17.12 5.11 -0.29
N MET A 23 17.41 3.81 -0.37
CA MET A 23 18.74 3.29 -0.06
C MET A 23 19.81 3.87 -0.97
N GLY A 24 19.55 3.96 -2.28
CA GLY A 24 20.47 4.59 -3.22
C GLY A 24 20.76 6.04 -2.86
N THR A 25 19.71 6.81 -2.55
CA THR A 25 19.82 8.20 -2.10
C THR A 25 20.61 8.32 -0.79
N LEU A 26 20.36 7.43 0.17
CA LEU A 26 21.07 7.41 1.45
C LEU A 26 22.57 7.15 1.24
N MET A 27 22.93 6.23 0.36
CA MET A 27 24.32 5.88 0.08
C MET A 27 25.04 6.92 -0.78
N SER A 28 24.36 7.58 -1.71
CA SER A 28 24.99 8.53 -2.64
C SER A 28 25.05 9.97 -2.12
N GLU A 29 23.99 10.42 -1.45
CA GLU A 29 23.79 11.83 -1.07
C GLU A 29 23.72 12.02 0.46
N GLY A 30 23.67 10.93 1.23
CA GLY A 30 23.65 10.95 2.69
C GLY A 30 22.26 11.17 3.29
N LEU A 31 22.21 11.14 4.63
CA LEU A 31 20.96 11.18 5.40
C LEU A 31 20.15 12.47 5.20
N ILE A 32 20.82 13.61 5.05
CA ILE A 32 20.15 14.93 4.94
C ILE A 32 19.41 15.03 3.60
N ALA A 33 20.03 14.61 2.51
CA ALA A 33 19.42 14.59 1.18
C ALA A 33 18.24 13.61 1.11
N LEU A 34 18.33 12.48 1.84
CA LEU A 34 17.21 11.55 1.98
C LEU A 34 15.98 12.22 2.61
N VAL A 35 16.16 12.96 3.71
CA VAL A 35 15.09 13.66 4.42
C VAL A 35 14.45 14.74 3.54
N PHE A 36 15.26 15.51 2.81
CA PHE A 36 14.77 16.49 1.84
C PHE A 36 13.99 15.84 0.69
N LYS A 37 14.50 14.76 0.09
CA LYS A 37 13.76 14.01 -0.95
C LYS A 37 12.47 13.39 -0.44
N LEU A 38 12.42 12.99 0.83
CA LEU A 38 11.20 12.53 1.48
C LEU A 38 10.20 13.69 1.63
N ALA A 39 10.66 14.85 2.10
CA ALA A 39 9.83 16.01 2.36
C ALA A 39 9.31 16.70 1.09
N GLU A 40 10.12 16.82 0.04
CA GLU A 40 9.76 17.56 -1.17
C GLU A 40 8.84 16.78 -2.14
N GLY A 41 8.88 15.45 -2.17
CA GLY A 41 8.08 14.75 -3.19
C GLY A 41 7.86 13.26 -3.02
N LYS A 42 8.85 12.49 -2.53
CA LYS A 42 8.68 11.03 -2.44
C LYS A 42 7.81 10.60 -1.26
N GLY A 43 7.87 11.33 -0.14
CA GLY A 43 7.06 11.06 1.05
C GLY A 43 5.57 11.35 0.85
N VAL A 44 5.23 12.41 0.13
CA VAL A 44 3.82 12.75 -0.19
C VAL A 44 3.18 11.65 -1.05
N ILE A 45 3.89 11.18 -2.08
CA ILE A 45 3.41 10.09 -2.94
C ILE A 45 3.25 8.79 -2.16
N LEU A 46 4.21 8.48 -1.28
CA LEU A 46 4.14 7.29 -0.42
C LEU A 46 2.93 7.35 0.54
N THR A 47 2.69 8.52 1.11
CA THR A 47 1.57 8.75 2.04
C THR A 47 0.24 8.62 1.33
N LEU A 48 0.12 9.20 0.13
CA LEU A 48 -1.07 9.04 -0.71
C LEU A 48 -1.32 7.57 -1.08
N LEU A 49 -0.29 6.83 -1.47
CA LEU A 49 -0.42 5.41 -1.78
C LEU A 49 -0.87 4.57 -0.58
N LEU A 50 -0.33 4.84 0.61
CA LEU A 50 -0.74 4.18 1.85
C LEU A 50 -2.19 4.51 2.23
N ILE A 51 -2.62 5.76 2.05
CA ILE A 51 -4.02 6.15 2.25
C ILE A 51 -4.92 5.41 1.27
N PHE A 52 -4.57 5.36 -0.02
CA PHE A 52 -5.32 4.61 -1.03
C PHE A 52 -5.41 3.12 -0.70
N ALA A 53 -4.30 2.49 -0.31
CA ALA A 53 -4.29 1.10 0.10
C ALA A 53 -5.22 0.85 1.30
N THR A 54 -5.16 1.72 2.31
CA THR A 54 -5.99 1.64 3.52
C THR A 54 -7.48 1.79 3.20
N VAL A 55 -7.84 2.74 2.33
CA VAL A 55 -9.23 2.94 1.88
C VAL A 55 -9.74 1.71 1.13
N ILE A 56 -8.90 1.09 0.29
CA ILE A 56 -9.24 -0.12 -0.45
C ILE A 56 -9.45 -1.31 0.49
N ASP A 57 -8.59 -1.48 1.50
CA ASP A 57 -8.74 -2.51 2.53
C ASP A 57 -10.02 -2.31 3.35
N MET A 58 -10.30 -1.08 3.80
CA MET A 58 -11.54 -0.77 4.51
C MET A 58 -12.78 -1.07 3.65
N TRP A 59 -12.73 -0.77 2.34
CA TRP A 59 -13.81 -1.10 1.42
C TRP A 59 -13.97 -2.62 1.24
N ARG A 60 -12.86 -3.36 1.17
CA ARG A 60 -12.82 -4.83 1.10
C ARG A 60 -13.46 -5.44 2.34
N ASP A 61 -13.09 -4.97 3.53
CA ASP A 61 -13.66 -5.44 4.80
C ASP A 61 -15.15 -5.14 4.89
N LYS A 62 -15.58 -3.95 4.48
CA LYS A 62 -17.00 -3.58 4.43
C LYS A 62 -17.79 -4.41 3.43
N ARG A 63 -17.16 -4.86 2.34
CA ARG A 63 -17.78 -5.79 1.38
C ARG A 63 -17.85 -7.21 1.94
N ARG A 64 -16.80 -7.67 2.64
CA ARG A 64 -16.78 -8.97 3.35
C ARG A 64 -17.89 -9.04 4.40
N ASN A 65 -17.98 -8.05 5.28
CA ASN A 65 -19.00 -8.01 6.34
C ASN A 65 -20.42 -8.01 5.76
N ARG A 66 -20.67 -7.30 4.66
CA ARG A 66 -21.97 -7.32 3.96
C ARG A 66 -22.31 -8.69 3.35
N LEU A 67 -21.32 -9.47 2.95
CA LEU A 67 -21.54 -10.82 2.41
C LEU A 67 -21.76 -11.85 3.53
N ILE A 68 -21.06 -11.70 4.66
CA ILE A 68 -21.26 -12.50 5.88
C ILE A 68 -22.67 -12.25 6.44
N GLN A 69 -23.11 -10.99 6.56
CA GLN A 69 -24.46 -10.64 7.02
C GLN A 69 -25.57 -11.20 6.13
N LYS A 70 -25.30 -11.42 4.84
CA LYS A 70 -26.25 -12.02 3.89
C LYS A 70 -26.23 -13.56 3.92
N GLY A 71 -25.46 -14.19 4.81
CA GLY A 71 -25.32 -15.65 4.90
C GLY A 71 -24.65 -16.30 3.69
N ARG A 72 -23.99 -15.52 2.83
CA ARG A 72 -23.31 -16.02 1.62
C ARG A 72 -21.82 -16.33 1.84
N LEU A 73 -21.30 -16.08 3.04
CA LEU A 73 -19.90 -16.27 3.41
C LEU A 73 -19.82 -16.62 4.90
N GLU A 74 -19.14 -17.72 5.23
CA GLU A 74 -18.90 -18.09 6.62
C GLU A 74 -17.85 -17.14 7.24
N PRO A 75 -17.98 -16.78 8.54
CA PRO A 75 -17.08 -15.82 9.19
C PRO A 75 -15.60 -16.20 9.17
N ASN A 76 -15.30 -17.47 8.93
CA ASN A 76 -13.96 -18.05 9.05
C ASN A 76 -13.32 -18.44 7.70
N GLN A 77 -13.97 -18.16 6.57
CA GLN A 77 -13.34 -18.38 5.26
C GLN A 77 -12.47 -17.17 4.89
N LEU A 78 -11.17 -17.32 5.14
CA LEU A 78 -10.12 -16.55 4.47
C LEU A 78 -10.14 -16.96 2.99
N PHE A 79 -10.42 -16.00 2.11
CA PHE A 79 -10.15 -16.16 0.67
C PHE A 79 -8.65 -16.14 0.41
#